data_AF-A0A162F6I9-F1
#
_entry.id   AF-A0A162F6I9-F1
#
_cell.length_a   1.000
_cell.length_b   1.000
_cell.length_c   1.000
_cell.angle_alpha   90.00
_cell.angle_beta   90.00
_cell.angle_gamma   90.00
#
_symmetry.space_group_name_H-M   'P 1'
#
loop_
_entity.id
_entity.type
_entity.pdbx_description
1 polymer ?
#
loop_
_entity_poly.entity_id
_entity_poly.type
_entity_poly.pdbx_seq_one_letter_code
_entity_poly.pdbx_strand_id
1 'polypeptide(L)'
;MRVAIDLPGAFPAEALAEAEHADANAEDGGRSDRTDLPFVTIDPPGSLDLDQALHLERTTDGVVLRYAIADVPAVVHSGGALDAEARRRGQTVYLPDGRIPLHPAVLSEGTASLLPDVRRRALVWTLTLDERAEPRSVRLERSLVRSVARLDYGAVQRSVEAGEPHPSIALLAWFGRERLAREAERGGASLTLPEEEIVAVGGGYRVERRAPLAVEAWNAQVSLLTGMVAARMMLGAGVGILRTMPAADPETVAAFRARAAALGTPWPTEEPYGATCAVSTRATRRSWR
;
A
#
# COMPACT_ATOMS: atom_id res chain seq x y z
N MET A 1 -19.24 -18.43 12.93
CA MET A 1 -17.89 -18.19 12.35
C MET A 1 -17.09 -17.20 13.18
N ARG A 2 -17.51 -15.94 13.37
CA ARG A 2 -16.75 -14.94 14.17
C ARG A 2 -16.40 -15.39 15.61
N VAL A 3 -17.33 -16.07 16.29
CA VAL A 3 -17.13 -16.63 17.65
C VAL A 3 -16.19 -17.85 17.66
N ALA A 4 -16.04 -18.56 16.54
CA ALA A 4 -15.22 -19.77 16.47
C ALA A 4 -13.73 -19.51 16.21
N ILE A 5 -13.39 -18.27 15.83
CA ILE A 5 -12.01 -17.85 15.45
C ILE A 5 -11.50 -16.72 16.37
N ASP A 6 -12.15 -16.53 17.54
CA ASP A 6 -11.78 -15.55 18.58
C ASP A 6 -11.44 -14.15 18.04
N LEU A 7 -12.25 -13.68 17.07
CA LEU A 7 -12.01 -12.37 16.47
C LEU A 7 -12.42 -11.24 17.44
N PRO A 8 -11.65 -10.14 17.52
CA PRO A 8 -11.99 -9.01 18.38
C PRO A 8 -13.39 -8.46 18.13
N GLY A 9 -14.13 -8.24 19.21
CA GLY A 9 -15.47 -7.66 19.19
C GLY A 9 -15.46 -6.12 19.16
N ALA A 10 -16.42 -5.52 19.87
CA ALA A 10 -16.49 -4.07 20.05
C ALA A 10 -15.23 -3.51 20.72
N PHE A 11 -14.94 -2.24 20.45
CA PHE A 11 -13.87 -1.52 21.15
C PHE A 11 -14.24 -1.30 22.62
N PRO A 12 -13.28 -1.42 23.56
CA PRO A 12 -13.46 -0.98 24.93
C PRO A 12 -13.80 0.51 25.00
N ALA A 13 -14.57 0.92 26.01
CA ALA A 13 -15.06 2.29 26.15
C ALA A 13 -13.91 3.29 26.31
N GLU A 14 -12.87 2.90 27.04
CA GLU A 14 -11.64 3.67 27.23
C GLU A 14 -10.89 3.92 25.93
N ALA A 15 -10.81 2.93 25.03
CA ALA A 15 -10.15 3.06 23.73
C ALA A 15 -10.95 3.97 22.78
N LEU A 16 -12.28 3.93 22.85
CA LEU A 16 -13.15 4.84 22.11
C LEU A 16 -13.01 6.28 22.60
N ALA A 17 -13.03 6.49 23.91
CA ALA A 17 -12.87 7.81 24.50
C ALA A 17 -11.49 8.43 24.19
N GLU A 18 -10.42 7.61 24.17
CA GLU A 18 -9.10 8.05 23.71
C GLU A 18 -9.13 8.43 22.22
N ALA A 19 -9.75 7.61 21.37
CA ALA A 19 -9.82 7.87 19.92
C ALA A 19 -10.61 9.15 19.58
N GLU A 20 -11.68 9.45 20.30
CA GLU A 20 -12.50 10.66 20.12
C GLU A 20 -11.72 11.94 20.44
N HIS A 21 -10.84 11.92 21.44
CA HIS A 21 -10.03 13.07 21.84
C HIS A 21 -8.64 13.10 21.21
N ALA A 22 -8.26 12.05 20.47
CA ALA A 22 -6.91 11.84 19.97
C ALA A 22 -6.37 13.01 19.13
N ASP A 23 -7.20 13.57 18.24
CA ASP A 23 -6.82 14.68 17.38
C ASP A 23 -6.69 16.01 18.13
N ALA A 24 -7.60 16.25 19.08
CA ALA A 24 -7.61 17.46 19.90
C ALA A 24 -6.40 17.51 20.85
N ASN A 25 -5.94 16.34 21.32
CA ASN A 25 -4.79 16.22 22.20
C ASN A 25 -3.45 16.21 21.45
N ALA A 26 -3.45 16.07 20.13
CA ALA A 26 -2.23 15.97 19.34
C ALA A 26 -1.59 17.35 19.09
N GLU A 27 -0.30 17.47 19.42
CA GLU A 27 0.45 18.69 19.18
C GLU A 27 0.92 18.82 17.71
N ASP A 28 0.74 20.02 17.15
CA ASP A 28 1.23 20.38 15.82
C ASP A 28 2.66 20.96 15.82
N GLY A 29 3.23 21.18 17.01
CA GLY A 29 4.54 21.78 17.18
C GLY A 29 5.65 21.04 16.42
N GLY A 30 6.52 21.79 15.74
CA GLY A 30 7.68 21.23 15.01
C GLY A 30 7.35 20.55 13.68
N ARG A 31 6.10 20.57 13.21
CA ARG A 31 5.70 20.05 11.91
C ARG A 31 5.93 21.07 10.80
N SER A 32 6.48 20.63 9.68
CA SER A 32 6.54 21.43 8.45
C SER A 32 5.12 21.62 7.89
N ASP A 33 4.77 22.82 7.43
CA ASP A 33 3.56 23.00 6.63
C ASP A 33 3.85 22.59 5.18
N ARG A 34 3.08 21.61 4.69
CA ARG A 34 3.15 21.02 3.35
C ARG A 34 1.77 21.02 2.67
N THR A 35 0.86 21.89 3.11
CA THR A 35 -0.49 22.04 2.55
C THR A 35 -0.50 22.71 1.17
N ASP A 36 0.65 23.20 0.73
CA ASP A 36 0.93 23.71 -0.63
C ASP A 36 1.13 22.58 -1.65
N LEU A 37 1.55 21.40 -1.21
CA LEU A 37 1.76 20.25 -2.08
C LEU A 37 0.43 19.59 -2.46
N PRO A 38 0.14 19.38 -3.76
CA PRO A 38 -1.14 18.85 -4.21
C PRO A 38 -1.18 17.32 -4.09
N PHE A 39 -1.14 16.81 -2.87
CA PHE A 39 -1.27 15.36 -2.63
C PHE A 39 -2.63 14.83 -3.09
N VAL A 40 -2.66 13.60 -3.61
CA VAL A 40 -3.90 12.88 -3.91
C VAL A 40 -3.87 11.50 -3.29
N THR A 41 -5.02 10.93 -2.96
CA THR A 41 -5.14 9.51 -2.57
C THR A 41 -5.66 8.69 -3.76
N ILE A 42 -5.34 7.40 -3.80
CA ILE A 42 -5.85 6.46 -4.81
C ILE A 42 -6.27 5.19 -4.10
N ASP A 43 -7.57 4.95 -4.03
CA ASP A 43 -8.16 3.90 -3.19
C ASP A 43 -9.37 3.26 -3.89
N PRO A 44 -9.89 2.12 -3.41
CA PRO A 44 -11.16 1.60 -3.90
C PRO A 44 -12.32 2.61 -3.74
N PRO A 45 -13.34 2.54 -4.60
CA PRO A 45 -14.52 3.40 -4.48
C PRO A 45 -15.17 3.29 -3.11
N GLY A 46 -15.45 4.44 -2.48
CA GLY A 46 -16.12 4.50 -1.17
C GLY A 46 -15.18 4.42 0.03
N SER A 47 -13.88 4.18 -0.15
CA SER A 47 -12.90 4.19 0.95
C SER A 47 -12.89 5.52 1.70
N LEU A 48 -12.82 5.42 3.03
CA LEU A 48 -12.71 6.56 3.96
C LEU A 48 -11.48 6.44 4.86
N ASP A 49 -10.86 5.28 4.96
CA ASP A 49 -9.62 5.01 5.69
C ASP A 49 -8.40 5.24 4.81
N LEU A 50 -8.25 6.49 4.36
CA LEU A 50 -7.17 6.90 3.46
C LEU A 50 -5.87 7.11 4.23
N ASP A 51 -5.05 6.06 4.34
CA ASP A 51 -3.79 6.10 5.10
C ASP A 51 -2.64 6.78 4.36
N GLN A 52 -2.76 6.91 3.03
CA GLN A 52 -1.65 7.27 2.16
C GLN A 52 -2.07 8.25 1.06
N ALA A 53 -1.19 9.21 0.76
CA ALA A 53 -1.36 10.15 -0.33
C ALA A 53 -0.02 10.36 -1.06
N LEU A 54 -0.06 10.59 -2.37
CA LEU A 54 1.14 10.74 -3.20
C LEU A 54 1.10 11.99 -4.08
N HIS A 55 2.29 12.46 -4.43
CA HIS A 55 2.54 13.52 -5.39
C HIS A 55 3.87 13.23 -6.10
N LEU A 56 3.83 13.14 -7.43
CA LEU A 56 4.99 12.93 -8.29
C LEU A 56 5.21 14.16 -9.18
N GLU A 57 6.41 14.72 -9.13
CA GLU A 57 6.76 15.94 -9.83
C GLU A 57 8.07 15.78 -10.59
N ARG A 58 8.11 16.24 -11.85
CA ARG A 58 9.37 16.37 -12.57
C ARG A 58 10.03 17.70 -12.21
N THR A 59 11.30 17.62 -11.85
CA THR A 59 12.17 18.75 -11.50
C THR A 59 13.34 18.81 -12.48
N THR A 60 14.19 19.84 -12.36
CA THR A 60 15.43 19.94 -13.15
C THR A 60 16.41 18.79 -12.88
N ASP A 61 16.39 18.21 -11.68
CA ASP A 61 17.36 17.21 -11.22
C ASP A 61 16.86 15.77 -11.28
N GLY A 62 15.64 15.55 -11.82
CA GLY A 62 15.00 14.24 -11.91
C GLY A 62 13.53 14.29 -11.54
N VAL A 63 13.03 13.23 -10.89
CA VAL A 63 11.64 13.17 -10.41
C VAL A 63 11.61 13.15 -8.90
N VAL A 64 10.75 13.93 -8.28
CA VAL A 64 10.53 13.90 -6.84
C VAL A 64 9.23 13.16 -6.56
N LEU A 65 9.33 12.04 -5.83
CA LEU A 65 8.19 11.37 -5.22
C LEU A 65 8.01 11.92 -3.80
N ARG A 66 6.84 12.49 -3.53
CA ARG A 66 6.39 12.83 -2.18
C ARG A 66 5.27 11.88 -1.80
N TYR A 67 5.42 11.23 -0.66
CA TYR A 67 4.50 10.22 -0.19
C TYR A 67 4.18 10.49 1.29
N ALA A 68 2.93 10.88 1.54
CA ALA A 68 2.41 11.20 2.86
C ALA A 68 1.71 9.97 3.43
N ILE A 69 2.13 9.55 4.62
CA ILE A 69 1.49 8.48 5.39
C ILE A 69 0.84 9.12 6.62
N ALA A 70 -0.41 8.78 6.93
CA ALA A 70 -1.09 9.25 8.13
C ALA A 70 -0.21 9.09 9.39
N ASP A 71 -0.04 10.15 10.17
CA ASP A 71 0.81 10.13 11.36
C ASP A 71 0.05 9.57 12.57
N VAL A 72 -0.33 8.28 12.48
CA VAL A 72 -0.99 7.55 13.57
C VAL A 72 -0.23 7.66 14.91
N PRO A 73 1.11 7.62 14.96
CA PRO A 73 1.85 7.83 16.21
C PRO A 73 1.66 9.21 16.87
N ALA A 74 1.12 10.21 16.14
CA ALA A 74 0.80 11.51 16.72
C ALA A 74 -0.49 11.49 17.56
N VAL A 75 -1.37 10.53 17.30
CA VAL A 75 -2.73 10.46 17.85
C VAL A 75 -2.96 9.20 18.70
N VAL A 76 -2.13 8.16 18.53
CA VAL A 76 -2.15 6.96 19.37
C VAL A 76 -1.00 7.02 20.37
N HIS A 77 -1.31 7.28 21.64
CA HIS A 77 -0.32 7.34 22.71
C HIS A 77 0.15 5.95 23.14
N SER A 78 1.47 5.73 23.13
CA SER A 78 2.06 4.46 23.58
C SER A 78 1.71 4.19 25.05
N GLY A 79 1.18 3.01 25.34
CA GLY A 79 0.74 2.61 26.68
C GLY A 79 -0.69 3.02 27.04
N GLY A 80 -1.38 3.77 26.17
CA GLY A 80 -2.79 4.11 26.32
C GLY A 80 -3.73 2.92 26.02
N ALA A 81 -5.02 3.09 26.31
CA ALA A 81 -6.03 2.09 26.05
C ALA A 81 -6.19 1.77 24.56
N LEU A 82 -6.14 2.79 23.69
CA LEU A 82 -6.23 2.62 22.25
C LEU A 82 -5.02 1.87 21.67
N ASP A 83 -3.83 2.12 22.22
CA ASP A 83 -2.61 1.41 21.84
C ASP A 83 -2.66 -0.06 22.28
N ALA A 84 -3.08 -0.35 23.51
CA ALA A 84 -3.27 -1.71 24.00
C ALA A 84 -4.29 -2.49 23.15
N GLU A 85 -5.38 -1.84 22.76
CA GLU A 85 -6.38 -2.37 21.83
C GLU A 85 -5.78 -2.68 20.46
N ALA A 86 -5.07 -1.73 19.85
CA ALA A 86 -4.48 -1.89 18.53
C ALA A 86 -3.46 -3.05 18.52
N ARG A 87 -2.64 -3.18 19.57
CA ARG A 87 -1.70 -4.32 19.72
C ARG A 87 -2.43 -5.66 19.83
N ARG A 88 -3.56 -5.70 20.56
CA ARG A 88 -4.37 -6.93 20.69
C ARG A 88 -5.04 -7.33 19.38
N ARG A 89 -5.53 -6.36 18.60
CA ARG A 89 -6.13 -6.59 17.27
C ARG A 89 -5.07 -6.97 16.22
N GLY A 90 -3.91 -6.32 16.25
CA GLY A 90 -2.76 -6.54 15.37
C GLY A 90 -2.95 -6.03 13.93
N GLN A 91 -4.12 -6.22 13.33
CA GLN A 91 -4.46 -5.77 11.98
C GLN A 91 -5.97 -5.57 11.80
N THR A 92 -6.36 -4.87 10.73
CA THR A 92 -7.74 -4.89 10.24
C THR A 92 -8.02 -6.25 9.58
N VAL A 93 -9.10 -6.91 9.98
CA VAL A 93 -9.55 -8.17 9.37
C VAL A 93 -10.69 -7.89 8.41
N TYR A 94 -10.49 -8.21 7.12
CA TYR A 94 -11.51 -8.06 6.07
C TYR A 94 -12.29 -9.36 5.90
N LEU A 95 -13.61 -9.25 5.86
CA LEU A 95 -14.57 -10.35 5.74
C LEU A 95 -15.54 -10.06 4.58
N PRO A 96 -16.16 -11.08 3.97
CA PRO A 96 -17.14 -10.88 2.89
C PRO A 96 -18.35 -10.01 3.28
N ASP A 97 -18.66 -9.92 4.57
CA ASP A 97 -19.80 -9.18 5.13
C ASP A 97 -19.37 -7.93 5.93
N GLY A 98 -18.11 -7.50 5.82
CA GLY A 98 -17.62 -6.28 6.45
C GLY A 98 -16.18 -6.39 6.95
N ARG A 99 -15.83 -5.62 7.96
CA ARG A 99 -14.47 -5.61 8.51
C ARG A 99 -14.45 -5.49 10.03
N ILE A 100 -13.34 -5.92 10.62
CA ILE A 100 -13.00 -5.69 12.02
C ILE A 100 -11.80 -4.74 12.00
N PRO A 101 -12.01 -3.43 12.19
CA PRO A 101 -10.95 -2.45 12.00
C PRO A 101 -9.93 -2.51 13.14
N LEU A 102 -8.69 -2.18 12.81
CA LEU A 102 -7.59 -2.03 13.77
C LEU A 102 -7.83 -0.86 14.75
N HIS A 103 -8.36 0.25 14.24
CA HIS A 103 -8.66 1.45 15.00
C HIS A 103 -10.16 1.78 14.94
N PRO A 104 -10.71 2.52 15.92
CA PRO A 104 -12.07 3.04 15.83
C PRO A 104 -12.29 3.92 14.60
N ALA A 105 -13.49 3.87 14.02
CA ALA A 105 -13.83 4.61 12.80
C ALA A 105 -13.66 6.13 12.93
N VAL A 106 -13.95 6.69 14.13
CA VAL A 106 -13.72 8.12 14.42
C VAL A 106 -12.28 8.56 14.16
N LEU A 107 -11.32 7.63 14.32
CA LEU A 107 -9.92 7.84 14.02
C LEU A 107 -9.61 7.45 12.57
N SER A 108 -9.81 6.18 12.19
CA SER A 108 -9.33 5.64 10.91
C SER A 108 -10.06 6.22 9.70
N GLU A 109 -11.35 6.52 9.80
CA GLU A 109 -12.15 7.11 8.73
C GLU A 109 -12.35 8.63 8.92
N GLY A 110 -11.73 9.20 9.94
CA GLY A 110 -11.92 10.58 10.37
C GLY A 110 -10.62 11.35 10.48
N THR A 111 -10.12 11.48 11.70
CA THR A 111 -9.03 12.42 12.03
C THR A 111 -7.65 11.95 11.58
N ALA A 112 -7.41 10.64 11.47
CA ALA A 112 -6.17 10.09 10.93
C ALA A 112 -6.22 9.95 9.40
N SER A 113 -7.41 9.88 8.79
CA SER A 113 -7.54 9.74 7.35
C SER A 113 -7.14 11.01 6.59
N LEU A 114 -6.39 10.84 5.50
CA LEU A 114 -5.97 11.87 4.56
C LEU A 114 -7.10 12.29 3.59
N LEU A 115 -8.29 12.56 4.14
CA LEU A 115 -9.46 13.05 3.42
C LEU A 115 -9.15 14.35 2.64
N PRO A 116 -9.79 14.56 1.47
CA PRO A 116 -9.56 15.73 0.64
C PRO A 116 -9.98 17.02 1.35
N ASP A 117 -9.27 18.10 1.06
CA ASP A 117 -9.52 19.48 1.50
C ASP A 117 -9.44 19.72 3.02
N VAL A 118 -8.97 18.74 3.79
CA VAL A 118 -8.76 18.89 5.23
C VAL A 118 -7.28 18.79 5.59
N ARG A 119 -6.84 19.65 6.53
CA ARG A 119 -5.48 19.59 7.08
C ARG A 119 -5.33 18.34 7.93
N ARG A 120 -4.27 17.57 7.68
CA ARG A 120 -3.98 16.29 8.36
C ARG A 120 -2.51 16.16 8.71
N ARG A 121 -2.22 15.45 9.81
CA ARG A 121 -0.86 15.12 10.23
C ARG A 121 -0.36 13.92 9.41
N ALA A 122 0.82 14.08 8.81
CA ALA A 122 1.43 13.03 8.04
C ALA A 122 2.95 12.94 8.26
N LEU A 123 3.48 11.74 8.09
CA LEU A 123 4.89 11.50 7.84
C LEU A 123 5.11 11.62 6.33
N VAL A 124 5.80 12.68 5.90
CA VAL A 124 6.06 12.94 4.48
C VAL A 124 7.45 12.44 4.12
N TRP A 125 7.47 11.43 3.26
CA TRP A 125 8.65 10.93 2.59
C TRP A 125 8.86 11.72 1.30
N THR A 126 10.04 12.32 1.12
CA THR A 126 10.46 12.97 -0.12
C THR A 126 11.66 12.22 -0.68
N LEU A 127 11.48 11.59 -1.84
CA LEU A 127 12.50 10.81 -2.54
C LEU A 127 12.82 11.50 -3.86
N THR A 128 14.08 11.89 -4.06
CA THR A 128 14.54 12.32 -5.39
C THR A 128 14.99 11.09 -6.16
N LEU A 129 14.42 10.89 -7.34
CA LEU A 129 14.55 9.70 -8.16
C LEU A 129 15.34 10.01 -9.43
N ASP A 130 16.15 9.05 -9.86
CA ASP A 130 16.78 9.07 -11.17
C ASP A 130 15.83 8.64 -12.30
N GLU A 131 16.34 8.56 -13.52
CA GLU A 131 15.58 8.16 -14.72
C GLU A 131 15.05 6.72 -14.66
N ARG A 132 15.63 5.88 -13.78
CA ARG A 132 15.25 4.48 -13.54
C ARG A 132 14.37 4.32 -12.30
N ALA A 133 13.84 5.43 -11.77
CA ALA A 133 13.07 5.52 -10.54
C ALA A 133 13.80 4.90 -9.32
N GLU A 134 15.13 5.00 -9.28
CA GLU A 134 15.93 4.65 -8.10
C GLU A 134 16.17 5.90 -7.23
N PRO A 135 16.05 5.79 -5.90
CA PRO A 135 16.20 6.92 -5.00
C PRO A 135 17.66 7.35 -4.88
N ARG A 136 17.93 8.61 -5.20
CA ARG A 136 19.22 9.29 -5.01
C ARG A 136 19.32 9.94 -3.63
N SER A 137 18.22 10.48 -3.13
CA SER A 137 18.14 11.09 -1.80
C SER A 137 16.78 10.83 -1.18
N VAL A 138 16.76 10.82 0.15
CA VAL A 138 15.57 10.56 0.96
C VAL A 138 15.53 11.58 2.09
N ARG A 139 14.36 12.18 2.29
CA ARG A 139 14.03 12.96 3.48
C ARG A 139 12.73 12.46 4.06
N LEU A 140 12.68 12.32 5.38
CA LEU A 140 11.47 12.04 6.14
C LEU A 140 11.23 13.20 7.11
N GLU A 141 10.02 13.74 7.12
CA GLU A 141 9.62 14.79 8.06
C GLU A 141 8.18 14.63 8.54
N ARG A 142 7.91 15.04 9.78
CA ARG A 142 6.54 15.24 10.26
C ARG A 142 5.99 16.53 9.66
N SER A 143 4.84 16.46 9.01
CA SER A 143 4.25 17.59 8.31
C SER A 143 2.74 17.67 8.53
N LEU A 144 2.18 18.83 8.20
CA LEU A 144 0.76 19.03 7.98
C LEU A 144 0.52 19.08 6.47
N VAL A 145 -0.38 18.24 5.98
CA VAL A 145 -0.70 18.11 4.55
C VAL A 145 -2.19 18.37 4.32
N ARG A 146 -2.56 18.62 3.06
CA ARG A 146 -3.96 18.68 2.63
C ARG A 146 -4.06 17.97 1.28
N SER A 147 -4.73 16.81 1.26
CA SER A 147 -5.02 16.12 0.00
C SER A 147 -5.98 16.99 -0.82
N VAL A 148 -5.78 17.09 -2.13
CA VAL A 148 -6.64 17.88 -3.04
C VAL A 148 -7.67 17.03 -3.76
N ALA A 149 -7.52 15.69 -3.73
CA ALA A 149 -8.46 14.78 -4.35
C ALA A 149 -8.38 13.37 -3.75
N ARG A 150 -9.54 12.72 -3.65
CA ARG A 150 -9.67 11.27 -3.45
C ARG A 150 -10.00 10.63 -4.79
N LEU A 151 -9.07 9.85 -5.34
CA LEU A 151 -9.21 9.23 -6.66
C LEU A 151 -9.52 7.73 -6.51
N ASP A 152 -10.24 7.17 -7.48
CA ASP A 152 -10.42 5.72 -7.59
C ASP A 152 -9.50 5.12 -8.67
N TYR A 153 -9.04 3.88 -8.44
CA TYR A 153 -8.14 3.19 -9.37
C TYR A 153 -8.70 3.10 -10.80
N GLY A 154 -10.01 2.90 -10.95
CA GLY A 154 -10.65 2.80 -12.26
C GLY A 154 -10.58 4.11 -13.05
N ALA A 155 -10.88 5.24 -12.40
CA ALA A 155 -10.79 6.57 -13.00
C ALA A 155 -9.35 6.94 -13.32
N VAL A 156 -8.40 6.65 -12.41
CA VAL A 156 -6.99 6.92 -12.68
C VAL A 156 -6.50 6.12 -13.89
N GLN A 157 -6.80 4.82 -13.98
CA GLN A 157 -6.44 3.99 -15.13
C GLN A 157 -6.94 4.60 -16.44
N ARG A 158 -8.24 4.96 -16.50
CA ARG A 158 -8.84 5.59 -17.70
C ARG A 158 -8.18 6.92 -18.05
N SER A 159 -7.89 7.76 -17.06
CA SER A 159 -7.25 9.07 -17.29
C SER A 159 -5.82 8.93 -17.83
N VAL A 160 -5.06 7.94 -17.34
CA VAL A 160 -3.72 7.64 -17.84
C VAL A 160 -3.78 7.13 -19.28
N GLU A 161 -4.72 6.25 -19.60
CA GLU A 161 -4.92 5.71 -20.96
C GLU A 161 -5.36 6.79 -21.96
N ALA A 162 -6.14 7.77 -21.50
CA ALA A 162 -6.55 8.93 -22.29
C ALA A 162 -5.43 9.98 -22.45
N GLY A 163 -4.32 9.85 -21.74
CA GLY A 163 -3.23 10.84 -21.74
C GLY A 163 -3.52 12.10 -20.91
N GLU A 164 -4.54 12.06 -20.06
CA GLU A 164 -5.01 13.17 -19.22
C GLU A 164 -5.03 12.81 -17.72
N PRO A 165 -3.93 12.26 -17.15
CA PRO A 165 -3.89 11.95 -15.73
C PRO A 165 -3.94 13.22 -14.86
N HIS A 166 -4.44 13.09 -13.63
CA HIS A 166 -4.35 14.18 -12.65
C HIS A 166 -2.88 14.65 -12.50
N PRO A 167 -2.59 15.97 -12.48
CA PRO A 167 -1.22 16.48 -12.50
C PRO A 167 -0.30 15.86 -11.44
N SER A 168 -0.82 15.65 -10.23
CA SER A 168 -0.08 15.07 -9.10
C SER A 168 0.41 13.64 -9.31
N ILE A 169 -0.13 12.92 -10.29
CA ILE A 169 0.19 11.52 -10.57
C ILE A 169 0.45 11.30 -12.06
N ALA A 170 0.75 12.36 -12.82
CA ALA A 170 1.03 12.28 -14.25
C ALA A 170 2.21 11.35 -14.58
N LEU A 171 3.15 11.21 -13.63
CA LEU A 171 4.33 10.34 -13.77
C LEU A 171 4.13 8.93 -13.18
N LEU A 172 2.95 8.60 -12.64
CA LEU A 172 2.71 7.32 -11.94
C LEU A 172 2.95 6.11 -12.85
N ALA A 173 2.54 6.20 -14.12
CA ALA A 173 2.73 5.13 -15.08
C ALA A 173 4.21 4.91 -15.44
N TRP A 174 4.99 5.98 -15.58
CA TRP A 174 6.44 5.89 -15.76
C TRP A 174 7.10 5.29 -14.51
N PHE A 175 6.79 5.84 -13.34
CA PHE A 175 7.34 5.40 -12.06
C PHE A 175 7.08 3.90 -11.86
N GLY A 176 5.82 3.47 -11.99
CA GLY A 176 5.45 2.07 -11.81
C GLY A 176 6.16 1.14 -12.77
N ARG A 177 6.29 1.49 -14.06
CA ARG A 177 7.02 0.67 -15.05
C ARG A 177 8.50 0.54 -14.71
N GLU A 178 9.16 1.64 -14.36
CA GLU A 178 10.57 1.60 -13.94
C GLU A 178 10.75 0.75 -12.69
N ARG A 179 9.89 0.94 -11.67
CA ARG A 179 9.96 0.17 -10.43
C ARG A 179 9.72 -1.32 -10.63
N LEU A 180 8.76 -1.71 -11.47
CA LEU A 180 8.53 -3.11 -11.85
C LEU A 180 9.73 -3.71 -12.60
N ALA A 181 10.41 -2.94 -13.44
CA ALA A 181 11.65 -3.39 -14.08
C ALA A 181 12.78 -3.61 -13.05
N ARG A 182 12.91 -2.73 -12.05
CA ARG A 182 13.87 -2.89 -10.94
C ARG A 182 13.53 -4.08 -10.04
N GLU A 183 12.25 -4.37 -9.85
CA GLU A 183 11.80 -5.57 -9.14
C GLU A 183 12.21 -6.84 -9.89
N ALA A 184 11.99 -6.89 -11.20
CA ALA A 184 12.39 -8.01 -12.04
C ALA A 184 13.92 -8.22 -12.04
N GLU A 185 14.71 -7.14 -12.11
CA GLU A 185 16.18 -7.20 -12.00
C GLU A 185 16.66 -7.78 -10.66
N ARG A 186 15.89 -7.57 -9.58
CA ARG A 186 16.16 -8.16 -8.26
C ARG A 186 15.62 -9.59 -8.10
N GLY A 187 15.03 -10.18 -9.14
CA GLY A 187 14.40 -11.50 -9.11
C GLY A 187 13.06 -11.54 -8.39
N GLY A 188 12.40 -10.39 -8.22
CA GLY A 188 11.06 -10.32 -7.62
C GLY A 188 10.03 -11.07 -8.47
N ALA A 189 9.15 -11.79 -7.79
CA ALA A 189 8.09 -12.59 -8.41
C ALA A 189 6.73 -11.95 -8.12
N SER A 190 6.20 -11.23 -9.11
CA SER A 190 4.84 -10.68 -9.05
C SER A 190 3.93 -11.50 -9.95
N LEU A 191 3.04 -12.29 -9.34
CA LEU A 191 2.04 -13.09 -10.06
C LEU A 191 0.80 -12.24 -10.34
N THR A 192 0.52 -11.96 -11.61
CA THR A 192 -0.74 -11.32 -12.02
C THR A 192 -1.83 -12.38 -12.14
N LEU A 193 -2.32 -12.86 -11.00
CA LEU A 193 -3.50 -13.72 -10.94
C LEU A 193 -4.77 -12.85 -10.88
N PRO A 194 -5.91 -13.29 -11.45
CA PRO A 194 -7.19 -12.65 -11.18
C PRO A 194 -7.46 -12.66 -9.68
N GLU A 195 -7.87 -11.52 -9.15
CA GLU A 195 -8.36 -11.42 -7.77
C GLU A 195 -9.72 -12.10 -7.70
N GLU A 196 -9.94 -12.89 -6.66
CA GLU A 196 -11.24 -13.47 -6.34
C GLU A 196 -11.78 -12.78 -5.09
N GLU A 197 -12.96 -12.18 -5.20
CA GLU A 197 -13.64 -11.50 -4.09
C GLU A 197 -14.97 -12.18 -3.80
N ILE A 198 -15.27 -12.42 -2.53
CA ILE A 198 -16.57 -12.93 -2.11
C ILE A 198 -17.44 -11.74 -1.71
N VAL A 199 -18.49 -11.49 -2.49
CA VAL A 199 -19.41 -10.36 -2.31
C VAL A 199 -20.78 -10.82 -1.81
N ALA A 200 -21.36 -10.08 -0.87
CA ALA A 200 -22.72 -10.32 -0.40
C ALA A 200 -23.74 -9.75 -1.40
N VAL A 201 -24.67 -10.58 -1.90
CA VAL A 201 -25.71 -10.17 -2.86
C VAL A 201 -27.03 -10.85 -2.50
N GLY A 202 -28.09 -10.07 -2.30
CA GLY A 202 -29.45 -10.60 -2.15
C GLY A 202 -29.63 -11.60 -1.00
N GLY A 203 -28.91 -11.42 0.11
CA GLY A 203 -28.96 -12.34 1.26
C GLY A 203 -28.07 -13.59 1.14
N GLY A 204 -27.29 -13.71 0.07
CA GLY A 204 -26.28 -14.76 -0.13
C GLY A 204 -24.91 -14.21 -0.49
N TYR A 205 -23.99 -15.07 -0.91
CA TYR A 205 -22.64 -14.70 -1.34
C TYR A 205 -22.36 -15.17 -2.77
N ARG A 206 -21.52 -14.43 -3.49
CA ARG A 206 -21.06 -14.73 -4.84
C ARG A 206 -19.56 -14.48 -4.93
N VAL A 207 -18.87 -15.28 -5.75
CA VAL A 207 -17.48 -15.00 -6.12
C VAL A 207 -17.45 -14.10 -7.35
N GLU A 208 -16.81 -12.95 -7.24
CA GLU A 208 -16.41 -12.10 -8.35
C GLU A 208 -14.95 -12.31 -8.67
N ARG A 209 -14.62 -12.19 -9.97
CA ARG A 209 -13.24 -12.25 -10.44
C ARG A 209 -12.90 -10.99 -11.19
N ARG A 210 -11.78 -10.37 -10.83
CA ARG A 210 -11.31 -9.14 -11.46
C ARG A 210 -9.85 -9.26 -11.85
N ALA A 211 -9.51 -8.79 -13.05
CA ALA A 211 -8.12 -8.59 -13.40
C ALA A 211 -7.63 -7.29 -12.75
N PRO A 212 -6.51 -7.31 -11.99
CA PRO A 212 -5.99 -6.09 -11.37
C PRO A 212 -5.59 -5.09 -12.45
N LEU A 213 -5.83 -3.80 -12.18
CA LEU A 213 -5.46 -2.72 -13.09
C LEU A 213 -3.95 -2.45 -13.03
N ALA A 214 -3.37 -1.95 -14.12
CA ALA A 214 -1.94 -1.63 -14.15
C ALA A 214 -1.59 -0.54 -13.12
N VAL A 215 -2.46 0.44 -12.94
CA VAL A 215 -2.31 1.51 -11.94
C VAL A 215 -2.21 0.99 -10.51
N GLU A 216 -2.86 -0.12 -10.17
CA GLU A 216 -2.79 -0.71 -8.83
C GLU A 216 -1.38 -1.23 -8.57
N ALA A 217 -0.80 -1.92 -9.55
CA ALA A 217 0.59 -2.36 -9.48
C ALA A 217 1.57 -1.18 -9.43
N TRP A 218 1.30 -0.09 -10.17
CA TRP A 218 2.14 1.11 -10.13
C TRP A 218 2.07 1.84 -8.79
N ASN A 219 0.87 1.99 -8.22
CA ASN A 219 0.68 2.59 -6.91
C ASN A 219 1.31 1.74 -5.80
N ALA A 220 1.19 0.41 -5.87
CA ALA A 220 1.83 -0.50 -4.93
C ALA A 220 3.36 -0.32 -4.87
N GLN A 221 4.01 0.04 -5.99
CA GLN A 221 5.44 0.31 -6.01
C GLN A 221 5.85 1.56 -5.22
N VAL A 222 4.94 2.51 -4.97
CA VAL A 222 5.20 3.69 -4.13
C VAL A 222 5.42 3.25 -2.69
N SER A 223 4.50 2.43 -2.18
CA SER A 223 4.58 1.83 -0.84
C SER A 223 5.75 0.87 -0.73
N LEU A 224 6.00 0.03 -1.75
CA LEU A 224 7.12 -0.89 -1.75
C LEU A 224 8.48 -0.16 -1.72
N LEU A 225 8.66 0.86 -2.56
CA LEU A 225 9.89 1.68 -2.57
C LEU A 225 10.10 2.36 -1.22
N THR A 226 9.07 3.01 -0.68
CA THR A 226 9.15 3.69 0.61
C THR A 226 9.47 2.71 1.73
N GLY A 227 8.83 1.53 1.74
CA GLY A 227 9.11 0.45 2.69
C GLY A 227 10.55 -0.06 2.62
N MET A 228 11.11 -0.25 1.41
CA MET A 228 12.51 -0.62 1.22
C MET A 228 13.47 0.46 1.72
N VAL A 229 13.13 1.74 1.54
CA VAL A 229 13.90 2.86 2.08
C VAL A 229 13.84 2.88 3.61
N ALA A 230 12.65 2.75 4.21
CA ALA A 230 12.47 2.68 5.65
C ALA A 230 13.26 1.51 6.27
N ALA A 231 13.20 0.33 5.66
CA ALA A 231 13.96 -0.84 6.08
C ALA A 231 15.47 -0.59 6.07
N ARG A 232 16.00 0.06 5.03
CA ARG A 232 17.44 0.44 4.97
C ARG A 232 17.83 1.41 6.07
N MET A 233 16.97 2.39 6.38
CA MET A 233 17.22 3.32 7.49
C MET A 233 17.23 2.60 8.84
N MET A 234 16.27 1.71 9.08
CA MET A 234 16.21 0.89 10.30
C MET A 234 17.43 -0.01 10.46
N LEU A 235 17.84 -0.69 9.39
CA LEU A 235 19.05 -1.52 9.36
C LEU A 235 20.31 -0.70 9.66
N GLY A 236 20.46 0.47 9.03
CA GLY A 236 21.59 1.36 9.27
C GLY A 236 21.66 1.90 10.70
N ALA A 237 20.51 2.13 11.34
CA ALA A 237 20.41 2.59 12.72
C ALA A 237 20.48 1.45 13.75
N GLY A 238 20.38 0.18 13.33
CA GLY A 238 20.31 -0.98 14.24
C GLY A 238 19.02 -1.05 15.06
N VAL A 239 17.96 -0.34 14.65
CA VAL A 239 16.67 -0.30 15.35
C VAL A 239 15.51 -0.29 14.36
N GLY A 240 14.52 -1.15 14.59
CA GLY A 240 13.30 -1.21 13.80
C GLY A 240 12.65 -2.58 13.74
N ILE A 241 11.51 -2.66 13.08
CA ILE A 241 10.77 -3.90 12.82
C ILE A 241 10.84 -4.17 11.32
N LEU A 242 11.40 -5.31 10.93
CA LEU A 242 11.59 -5.69 9.53
C LEU A 242 10.63 -6.81 9.15
N ARG A 243 9.99 -6.67 8.00
CA ARG A 243 9.28 -7.78 7.35
C ARG A 243 10.29 -8.58 6.53
N THR A 244 10.50 -9.84 6.91
CA THR A 244 11.40 -10.75 6.20
C THR A 244 10.61 -11.88 5.53
N MET A 245 11.18 -12.42 4.46
CA MET A 245 10.70 -13.63 3.81
C MET A 245 11.93 -14.52 3.57
N PRO A 246 12.04 -15.68 4.23
CA PRO A 246 13.15 -16.58 4.00
C PRO A 246 13.11 -17.12 2.56
N ALA A 247 14.28 -17.50 2.04
CA ALA A 247 14.34 -18.21 0.77
C ALA A 247 13.57 -19.53 0.87
N ALA A 248 12.93 -19.93 -0.24
CA ALA A 248 12.33 -21.26 -0.34
C ALA A 248 13.41 -22.33 -0.16
N ASP A 249 13.08 -23.40 0.55
CA ASP A 249 13.99 -24.51 0.75
C ASP A 249 14.25 -25.26 -0.59
N PRO A 250 15.41 -25.91 -0.76
CA PRO A 250 15.75 -26.59 -2.00
C PRO A 250 14.77 -27.69 -2.42
N GLU A 251 14.10 -28.34 -1.47
CA GLU A 251 13.13 -29.40 -1.74
C GLU A 251 11.85 -28.83 -2.36
N THR A 252 11.32 -27.72 -1.82
CA THR A 252 10.20 -26.97 -2.41
C THR A 252 10.52 -26.52 -3.83
N VAL A 253 11.74 -26.02 -4.07
CA VAL A 253 12.20 -25.61 -5.41
C VAL A 253 12.24 -26.80 -6.37
N ALA A 254 12.78 -27.94 -5.94
CA ALA A 254 12.85 -29.16 -6.74
C ALA A 254 11.46 -29.71 -7.06
N ALA A 255 10.55 -29.74 -6.08
CA ALA A 255 9.17 -30.17 -6.25
C ALA A 255 8.41 -29.28 -7.24
N PHE A 256 8.56 -27.95 -7.14
CA PHE A 256 7.96 -27.02 -8.09
C PHE A 256 8.47 -27.23 -9.51
N ARG A 257 9.79 -27.41 -9.68
CA ARG A 257 10.43 -27.68 -10.97
C ARG A 257 9.93 -28.98 -11.61
N ALA A 258 9.78 -30.05 -10.83
CA ALA A 258 9.22 -31.32 -11.30
C ALA A 258 7.77 -31.16 -11.79
N ARG A 259 6.95 -30.39 -11.04
CA ARG A 259 5.56 -30.08 -11.44
C ARG A 259 5.50 -29.25 -12.72
N ALA A 260 6.35 -28.22 -12.84
CA ALA A 260 6.41 -27.37 -14.02
C ALA A 260 6.79 -28.17 -15.28
N ALA A 261 7.77 -29.08 -15.16
CA ALA A 261 8.13 -30.01 -16.23
C ALA A 261 6.97 -30.96 -16.60
N ALA A 262 6.28 -31.52 -15.62
CA ALA A 262 5.12 -32.39 -15.86
C ALA A 262 3.95 -31.66 -16.56
N LEU A 263 3.81 -30.36 -16.31
CA LEU A 263 2.82 -29.49 -16.96
C LEU A 263 3.28 -28.95 -18.33
N GLY A 264 4.42 -29.41 -18.85
CA GLY A 264 4.95 -28.99 -20.16
C GLY A 264 5.57 -27.59 -20.17
N THR A 265 5.86 -27.02 -19.00
CA THR A 265 6.50 -25.71 -18.83
C THR A 265 7.78 -25.83 -17.98
N PRO A 266 8.80 -26.58 -18.45
CA PRO A 266 9.99 -26.84 -17.65
C PRO A 266 10.69 -25.53 -17.28
N TRP A 267 10.99 -25.38 -15.99
CA TRP A 267 11.73 -24.24 -15.45
C TRP A 267 13.25 -24.54 -15.51
N PRO A 268 14.07 -23.78 -16.26
CA PRO A 268 15.51 -23.97 -16.33
C PRO A 268 16.24 -23.73 -15.00
N THR A 269 17.38 -24.37 -14.78
CA THR A 269 18.12 -24.28 -13.49
C THR A 269 18.77 -22.93 -13.27
N GLU A 270 19.09 -22.25 -14.37
CA GLU A 270 19.78 -20.97 -14.37
C GLU A 270 18.82 -19.78 -14.31
N GLU A 271 17.50 -20.01 -14.46
CA GLU A 271 16.51 -18.95 -14.46
C GLU A 271 15.99 -18.68 -13.03
N PRO A 272 16.00 -17.43 -12.54
CA PRO A 272 15.40 -17.08 -11.26
C PRO A 272 13.89 -17.39 -11.24
N TYR A 273 13.37 -17.83 -10.10
CA TYR A 273 11.94 -18.16 -9.93
C TYR A 273 11.00 -17.04 -10.39
N GLY A 274 11.35 -15.78 -10.11
CA GLY A 274 10.54 -14.62 -10.50
C GLY A 274 10.38 -14.43 -12.01
N ALA A 275 11.39 -14.79 -12.80
CA ALA A 275 11.32 -14.69 -14.26
C ALA A 275 10.32 -15.71 -14.85
N THR A 276 10.33 -16.94 -14.36
CA THR A 276 9.42 -18.01 -14.81
C THR A 276 7.95 -17.74 -14.43
N CYS A 277 7.71 -17.18 -13.24
CA CYS A 277 6.38 -16.74 -12.80
C CYS A 277 5.80 -15.61 -13.66
N ALA A 278 6.64 -14.71 -14.17
CA ALA A 278 6.22 -13.62 -15.05
C ALA A 278 5.85 -14.11 -16.47
N VAL A 279 6.39 -15.24 -16.92
CA VAL A 279 6.13 -15.81 -18.26
C VAL A 279 4.82 -16.62 -18.28
N SER A 280 4.50 -17.38 -17.23
CA SER A 280 3.29 -18.22 -17.19
C SER A 280 1.98 -17.42 -17.17
N THR A 281 2.00 -16.19 -16.65
CA THR A 281 0.86 -15.25 -16.65
C THR A 281 0.61 -14.59 -18.02
N ARG A 282 1.62 -14.50 -18.91
CA ARG A 282 1.42 -14.05 -20.31
C ARG A 282 0.75 -15.11 -21.18
N ALA A 283 1.05 -16.39 -20.94
CA ALA A 283 0.45 -17.50 -21.68
C ALA A 283 -1.04 -17.65 -21.41
N THR A 284 -1.48 -17.43 -20.16
CA THR A 284 -2.90 -17.47 -19.77
C THR A 284 -3.70 -16.31 -20.35
N ARG A 285 -3.13 -15.11 -20.55
CA ARG A 285 -3.86 -14.00 -21.23
C ARG A 285 -4.31 -14.33 -22.67
N ARG A 286 -3.71 -15.31 -23.35
CA ARG A 286 -4.11 -15.74 -24.69
C ARG A 286 -5.27 -16.76 -24.69
N SER A 287 -5.53 -17.43 -23.58
CA SER A 287 -6.57 -18.48 -23.49
C SER A 287 -7.92 -17.97 -22.97
N TRP A 288 -8.03 -16.67 -22.64
CA TRP A 288 -9.25 -16.06 -22.08
C TRP A 288 -9.79 -14.90 -22.95
N ARG A 289 -9.59 -14.97 -24.28
CA ARG A 289 -10.33 -14.16 -25.27
C ARG A 289 -11.30 -15.03 -26.02
#